data_AF-A0A925S3Z0-F1
#
_entry.id   AF-A0A925S3Z0-F1
#
_cell.length_a   1.000
_cell.length_b   1.000
_cell.length_c   1.000
_cell.angle_alpha   90.00
_cell.angle_beta   90.00
_cell.angle_gamma   90.00
#
_symmetry.space_group_name_H-M   'P 1'
#
loop_
_entity.id
_entity.type
_entity.pdbx_description
1 polymer ?
#
loop_
_entity_poly.entity_id
_entity_poly.type
_entity_poly.pdbx_seq_one_letter_code
_entity_poly.pdbx_strand_id
1 'polypeptide(L)'
;MIGFTALTCPQCGGALPRQALWRMVACPYCRAMVTRSASVVERAPYQAAYQRSLGIGSGRVLPIAGQRYRVLAPLGQGEHSEVLLAERCGALPQRVTIKLAHSSAHSLSAEADTLRRLQTLQVTGSAYFSQRLPQPVAIGRTSEAGHEREALVLRHPTGFWVSLADVQAAHLHGLADARHAVWLWRRVLELLGYIHPAGWVHGDLRAAHWLLHPGDHGVLVIGWSRAQQGGDPTRDLMQSAWTMRALLSGEANDRPPIPSRLPTPLADLLLAASEDAAWCARLGA
;
A
#
# COMPACT_ATOMS: atom_id res chain seq x y z
N MET A 1 -8.53 -38.43 25.63
CA MET A 1 -9.62 -38.42 26.62
C MET A 1 -10.23 -37.03 26.65
N ILE A 2 -11.45 -36.86 26.11
CA ILE A 2 -12.18 -35.59 26.21
C ILE A 2 -12.95 -35.64 27.54
N GLY A 3 -12.44 -34.96 28.57
CA GLY A 3 -13.09 -34.91 29.87
C GLY A 3 -14.40 -34.11 29.80
N PHE A 4 -15.49 -34.66 30.33
CA PHE A 4 -16.74 -33.92 30.52
C PHE A 4 -16.56 -32.95 31.69
N THR A 5 -16.19 -31.71 31.40
CA THR A 5 -16.16 -30.65 32.43
C THR A 5 -17.58 -30.20 32.72
N ALA A 6 -18.14 -30.62 33.86
CA ALA A 6 -19.40 -30.10 34.37
C ALA A 6 -19.24 -28.61 34.71
N LEU A 7 -20.09 -27.76 34.13
CA LEU A 7 -20.12 -26.34 34.45
C LEU A 7 -20.92 -26.17 35.73
N THR A 8 -20.26 -25.73 36.80
CA THR A 8 -20.88 -25.48 38.09
C THR A 8 -20.87 -24.00 38.42
N CYS A 9 -21.96 -23.56 39.06
CA CYS A 9 -22.09 -22.22 39.62
C CYS A 9 -21.12 -22.07 40.80
N PRO A 10 -20.22 -21.06 40.82
CA PRO A 10 -19.30 -20.85 41.92
C PRO A 10 -20.01 -20.41 43.21
N GLN A 11 -21.24 -19.89 43.12
CA GLN A 11 -21.99 -19.40 44.27
C GLN A 11 -22.76 -20.51 45.02
N CYS A 12 -23.31 -21.49 44.31
CA CYS A 12 -24.19 -22.51 44.91
C CYS A 12 -23.86 -23.96 44.51
N GLY A 13 -22.85 -24.18 43.67
CA GLY A 13 -22.51 -25.51 43.14
C GLY A 13 -23.47 -26.07 42.08
N GLY A 14 -24.63 -25.44 41.86
CA GLY A 14 -25.65 -25.89 40.91
C GLY A 14 -25.15 -25.97 39.46
N ALA A 15 -25.70 -26.92 38.70
CA ALA A 15 -25.34 -27.13 37.30
C ALA A 15 -25.69 -25.90 36.43
N LEU A 16 -24.73 -25.47 35.61
CA LEU A 16 -24.90 -24.39 34.66
C LEU A 16 -25.10 -24.93 33.25
N PRO A 17 -25.86 -24.20 32.42
CA PRO A 17 -26.06 -24.58 31.04
C PRO A 17 -24.79 -24.33 30.22
N ARG A 18 -24.61 -25.05 29.10
CA ARG A 18 -23.39 -24.98 28.26
C ARG A 18 -23.01 -23.57 27.82
N GLN A 19 -23.99 -22.67 27.65
CA GLN A 19 -23.71 -21.30 27.25
C GLN A 19 -22.87 -20.52 28.29
N ALA A 20 -22.80 -20.96 29.54
CA ALA A 20 -21.93 -20.37 30.57
C ALA A 20 -20.43 -20.41 30.21
N LEU A 21 -20.03 -21.22 29.22
CA LEU A 21 -18.67 -21.28 28.67
C LEU A 21 -18.25 -20.00 27.93
N TRP A 22 -19.18 -19.31 27.26
CA TRP A 22 -18.87 -18.19 26.37
C TRP A 22 -19.76 -16.95 26.58
N ARG A 23 -20.71 -17.00 27.52
CA ARG A 23 -21.51 -15.84 27.92
C ARG A 23 -21.88 -15.89 29.39
N MET A 24 -22.28 -14.73 29.92
CA MET A 24 -22.90 -14.65 31.24
C MET A 24 -24.30 -15.27 31.22
N VAL A 25 -24.62 -16.09 32.22
CA VAL A 25 -25.94 -16.72 32.39
C VAL A 25 -26.43 -16.55 33.83
N ALA A 26 -27.74 -16.40 34.01
CA ALA A 26 -28.34 -16.53 35.33
C ALA A 26 -28.33 -18.01 35.73
N CYS A 27 -27.79 -18.34 36.91
CA CYS A 27 -27.87 -19.69 37.45
C CYS A 27 -29.35 -20.08 37.65
N PRO A 28 -29.82 -21.24 37.15
CA PRO A 28 -31.23 -21.62 37.30
C PRO A 28 -31.62 -21.91 38.76
N TYR A 29 -30.65 -22.14 39.64
CA TYR A 29 -30.86 -22.47 41.06
C TYR A 29 -30.84 -21.22 41.95
N CYS A 30 -29.72 -20.48 41.98
CA CYS A 30 -29.55 -19.33 42.88
C CYS A 30 -29.72 -17.97 42.21
N ARG A 31 -29.96 -17.93 40.89
CA ARG A 31 -30.07 -16.71 40.07
C ARG A 31 -28.86 -15.78 40.02
N ALA A 32 -27.74 -16.16 40.66
CA ALA A 32 -26.48 -15.45 40.49
C ALA A 32 -26.09 -15.40 39.00
N MET A 33 -25.64 -14.24 38.53
CA MET A 33 -25.08 -14.10 37.19
C MET A 33 -23.66 -14.69 37.19
N VAL A 34 -23.46 -15.74 36.39
CA VAL A 34 -22.19 -16.47 36.33
C VAL A 34 -21.65 -16.46 34.90
N THR A 35 -20.33 -16.30 34.79
CA THR A 35 -19.56 -16.44 33.55
C THR A 35 -18.31 -17.26 33.85
N ARG A 36 -17.84 -18.08 32.91
CA ARG A 36 -16.51 -18.69 32.97
C ARG A 36 -15.49 -18.00 32.07
N SER A 37 -15.90 -16.99 31.31
CA SER A 37 -14.98 -16.22 30.48
C SER A 37 -14.11 -15.32 31.37
N ALA A 38 -12.79 -15.37 31.17
CA ALA A 38 -11.83 -14.49 31.85
C ALA A 38 -12.03 -13.00 31.46
N SER A 39 -12.69 -12.74 30.34
CA SER A 39 -13.13 -11.41 29.92
C SER A 39 -14.60 -11.46 29.51
N VAL A 40 -15.42 -10.57 30.08
CA VAL A 40 -16.81 -10.38 29.64
C VAL A 40 -16.93 -9.03 28.98
N VAL A 41 -17.49 -9.01 27.79
CA VAL A 41 -17.88 -7.77 27.11
C VAL A 41 -19.37 -7.57 27.36
N GLU A 42 -19.70 -6.55 28.15
CA GLU A 42 -21.10 -6.17 28.35
C GLU A 42 -21.68 -5.55 27.09
N ARG A 43 -22.92 -5.91 26.77
CA ARG A 43 -23.61 -5.45 25.55
C ARG A 43 -23.70 -3.93 25.46
N ALA A 44 -24.09 -3.24 26.54
CA ALA A 44 -24.28 -1.80 26.52
C ALA A 44 -22.95 -1.03 26.33
N PRO A 45 -21.88 -1.31 27.10
CA PRO A 45 -20.55 -0.77 26.83
C PRO A 45 -20.01 -1.08 25.42
N TYR A 46 -20.22 -2.29 24.92
CA TYR A 46 -19.86 -2.65 23.55
C TYR A 46 -20.62 -1.82 22.51
N GLN A 47 -21.93 -1.71 22.65
CA GLN A 47 -22.76 -0.91 21.75
C GLN A 47 -22.34 0.56 21.80
N ALA A 48 -22.08 1.11 22.99
CA ALA A 48 -21.59 2.47 23.13
C ALA A 48 -20.21 2.65 22.47
N ALA A 49 -19.29 1.70 22.64
CA ALA A 49 -17.98 1.73 21.98
C ALA A 49 -18.10 1.59 20.46
N TYR A 50 -18.97 0.71 19.97
CA TYR A 50 -19.25 0.55 18.55
C TYR A 50 -19.81 1.83 17.95
N GLN A 51 -20.79 2.47 18.60
CA GLN A 51 -21.34 3.75 18.15
C GLN A 51 -20.29 4.87 18.16
N ARG A 52 -19.42 4.92 19.17
CA ARG A 52 -18.27 5.86 19.16
C ARG A 52 -17.30 5.58 18.02
N SER A 53 -17.06 4.31 17.67
CA SER A 53 -16.19 3.94 16.54
C SER A 53 -16.78 4.29 15.17
N LEU A 54 -18.12 4.31 15.06
CA LEU A 54 -18.86 4.82 13.91
C LEU A 54 -18.94 6.35 13.91
N GLY A 55 -18.75 6.96 15.09
CA GLY A 55 -18.76 8.38 15.31
C GLY A 55 -17.79 9.09 14.37
N ILE A 56 -18.36 9.99 13.57
CA ILE A 56 -17.61 10.82 12.66
C ILE A 56 -17.16 12.03 13.49
N GLY A 57 -15.87 12.10 13.84
CA GLY A 57 -15.32 13.33 14.41
C GLY A 57 -15.47 14.51 13.44
N SER A 58 -15.04 15.71 13.83
CA SER A 58 -14.92 16.81 12.87
C SER A 58 -13.94 16.44 11.74
N GLY A 59 -14.29 16.72 10.49
CA GLY A 59 -13.41 16.50 9.35
C GLY A 59 -14.11 16.08 8.05
N ARG A 60 -13.32 16.06 6.95
CA ARG A 60 -13.74 15.60 5.61
C ARG A 60 -13.91 14.09 5.62
N VAL A 61 -15.09 13.60 5.23
CA VAL A 61 -15.42 12.17 5.22
C VAL A 61 -15.94 11.75 3.84
N LEU A 62 -15.32 10.71 3.31
CA LEU A 62 -15.61 10.19 1.97
C LEU A 62 -16.35 8.85 2.09
N PRO A 63 -17.63 8.75 1.69
CA PRO A 63 -18.31 7.49 1.50
C PRO A 63 -17.82 6.83 0.19
N ILE A 64 -17.17 5.67 0.29
CA ILE A 64 -16.63 4.94 -0.87
C ILE A 64 -16.99 3.46 -0.71
N ALA A 65 -17.65 2.89 -1.72
CA ALA A 65 -17.99 1.46 -1.78
C ALA A 65 -18.69 0.92 -0.51
N GLY A 66 -19.66 1.68 0.03
CA GLY A 66 -20.42 1.30 1.23
C GLY A 66 -19.66 1.46 2.55
N GLN A 67 -18.42 1.97 2.52
CA GLN A 67 -17.62 2.29 3.69
C GLN A 67 -17.41 3.79 3.82
N ARG A 68 -17.10 4.26 5.03
CA ARG A 68 -16.80 5.67 5.30
C ARG A 68 -15.34 5.81 5.67
N TYR A 69 -14.68 6.80 5.08
CA TYR A 69 -13.27 7.09 5.33
C TYR A 69 -13.11 8.53 5.80
N ARG A 70 -12.49 8.71 6.97
CA ARG A 70 -12.16 10.03 7.49
C ARG A 70 -10.80 10.45 6.94
N VAL A 71 -10.76 11.56 6.21
CA VAL A 71 -9.51 12.12 5.68
C VAL A 71 -8.71 12.70 6.84
N LEU A 72 -7.43 12.31 6.91
CA LEU A 72 -6.48 12.74 7.94
C LEU A 72 -5.57 13.85 7.41
N ALA A 73 -5.06 13.71 6.19
CA ALA A 73 -4.17 14.69 5.57
C ALA A 73 -4.13 14.52 4.05
N PRO A 74 -3.84 15.59 3.28
CA PRO A 74 -3.36 15.44 1.91
C PRO A 74 -1.95 14.82 1.90
N LEU A 75 -1.69 13.94 0.95
CA LEU A 75 -0.36 13.34 0.71
C LEU A 75 0.31 13.90 -0.54
N GLY A 76 -0.46 14.33 -1.54
CA GLY A 76 0.08 14.90 -2.76
C GLY A 76 -0.93 14.97 -3.90
N GLN A 77 -0.42 15.24 -5.09
CA GLN A 77 -1.19 15.30 -6.34
C GLN A 77 -0.56 14.33 -7.35
N GLY A 78 -1.40 13.57 -8.03
CA GLY A 78 -1.05 12.80 -9.23
C GLY A 78 -1.62 13.48 -10.47
N GLU A 79 -1.24 12.98 -11.65
CA GLU A 79 -1.67 13.51 -12.95
C GLU A 79 -3.21 13.62 -13.09
N HIS A 80 -3.96 12.71 -12.46
CA HIS A 80 -5.41 12.60 -12.59
C HIS A 80 -6.16 12.59 -11.25
N SER A 81 -5.47 12.73 -10.12
CA SER A 81 -6.09 12.55 -8.80
C SER A 81 -5.34 13.27 -7.69
N GLU A 82 -6.06 13.80 -6.71
CA GLU A 82 -5.47 14.11 -5.40
C GLU A 82 -5.23 12.81 -4.61
N VAL A 83 -4.19 12.79 -3.78
CA VAL A 83 -3.84 11.65 -2.95
C VAL A 83 -3.99 12.04 -1.48
N LEU A 84 -4.76 11.24 -0.74
CA LEU A 84 -5.17 11.53 0.63
C LEU A 84 -4.78 10.38 1.56
N LEU A 85 -4.31 10.72 2.75
CA LEU A 85 -4.26 9.80 3.88
C LEU A 85 -5.62 9.79 4.56
N ALA A 86 -6.20 8.62 4.75
CA ALA A 86 -7.47 8.47 5.43
C ALA A 86 -7.50 7.24 6.33
N GLU A 87 -8.53 7.15 7.16
CA GLU A 87 -8.80 6.01 8.04
C GLU A 87 -10.24 5.54 7.84
N ARG A 88 -10.42 4.22 7.69
CA ARG A 88 -11.76 3.63 7.67
C ARG A 88 -12.46 3.82 9.02
N CYS A 89 -13.66 4.38 9.01
CA CYS A 89 -14.50 4.51 10.20
C CYS A 89 -15.06 3.15 10.65
N GLY A 90 -15.29 2.97 11.95
CA GLY A 90 -15.86 1.76 12.53
C GLY A 90 -14.90 0.98 13.43
N ALA A 91 -15.33 -0.21 13.88
CA ALA A 91 -14.65 -0.99 14.91
C ALA A 91 -13.28 -1.56 14.50
N LEU A 92 -12.98 -1.58 13.20
CA LEU A 92 -11.72 -2.04 12.64
C LEU A 92 -11.11 -0.91 11.79
N PRO A 93 -10.56 0.14 12.43
CA PRO A 93 -9.94 1.23 11.70
C PRO A 93 -8.75 0.71 10.91
N GLN A 94 -8.61 1.21 9.69
CA GLN A 94 -7.49 0.87 8.82
C GLN A 94 -7.03 2.14 8.12
N ARG A 95 -5.74 2.43 8.23
CA ARG A 95 -5.11 3.50 7.44
C ARG A 95 -5.08 3.10 5.97
N VAL A 96 -5.54 4.01 5.14
CA VAL A 96 -5.62 3.85 3.69
C VAL A 96 -5.06 5.09 2.99
N THR A 97 -4.56 4.88 1.79
CA THR A 97 -4.28 5.94 0.84
C THR A 97 -5.44 5.99 -0.15
N ILE A 98 -6.09 7.13 -0.30
CA ILE A 98 -7.18 7.34 -1.25
C ILE A 98 -6.65 8.18 -2.41
N LYS A 99 -6.70 7.64 -3.62
CA LYS A 99 -6.59 8.44 -4.84
C LYS A 99 -8.00 8.88 -5.22
N LEU A 100 -8.25 10.17 -5.27
CA LEU A 100 -9.55 10.75 -5.61
C LEU A 100 -9.41 11.52 -6.93
N ALA A 101 -10.06 11.01 -7.98
CA ALA A 101 -9.96 11.55 -9.34
C ALA A 101 -10.30 13.04 -9.37
N HIS A 102 -9.57 13.89 -10.09
CA HIS A 102 -9.83 15.35 -10.12
C HIS A 102 -11.21 15.71 -10.68
N SER A 103 -11.70 14.91 -11.62
CA SER A 103 -12.97 15.09 -12.30
C SER A 103 -13.60 13.73 -12.63
N SER A 104 -14.87 13.74 -13.04
CA SER A 104 -15.58 12.55 -13.50
C SER A 104 -15.05 11.96 -14.81
N ALA A 105 -14.24 12.72 -15.56
CA ALA A 105 -13.63 12.26 -16.81
C ALA A 105 -12.39 11.37 -16.58
N HIS A 106 -11.77 11.45 -15.39
CA HIS A 106 -10.62 10.64 -15.05
C HIS A 106 -11.06 9.34 -14.39
N SER A 107 -10.63 8.20 -14.95
CA SER A 107 -10.90 6.89 -14.36
C SER A 107 -9.66 6.31 -13.67
N LEU A 108 -9.89 5.79 -12.47
CA LEU A 108 -8.97 5.01 -11.66
C LEU A 108 -9.25 3.51 -11.74
N SER A 109 -10.31 3.10 -12.47
CA SER A 109 -10.68 1.69 -12.67
C SER A 109 -9.57 0.87 -13.33
N ALA A 110 -8.94 1.40 -14.38
CA ALA A 110 -7.84 0.74 -15.08
C ALA A 110 -6.66 0.47 -14.13
N GLU A 111 -6.26 1.45 -13.32
CA GLU A 111 -5.19 1.26 -12.32
C GLU A 111 -5.60 0.24 -11.25
N ALA A 112 -6.85 0.30 -10.77
CA ALA A 112 -7.35 -0.65 -9.78
C ALA A 112 -7.36 -2.09 -10.31
N ASP A 113 -7.77 -2.29 -11.56
CA ASP A 113 -7.82 -3.60 -12.19
C ASP A 113 -6.40 -4.14 -12.46
N THR A 114 -5.48 -3.30 -12.94
CA THR A 114 -4.07 -3.66 -13.05
C THR A 114 -3.50 -4.12 -11.71
N LEU A 115 -3.71 -3.35 -10.64
CA LEU A 115 -3.23 -3.72 -9.32
C LEU A 115 -3.87 -5.02 -8.80
N ARG A 116 -5.17 -5.24 -9.02
CA ARG A 116 -5.83 -6.51 -8.64
C ARG A 116 -5.22 -7.71 -9.38
N ARG A 117 -4.92 -7.56 -10.67
CA ARG A 117 -4.30 -8.62 -11.47
C ARG A 117 -2.87 -8.90 -11.00
N LEU A 118 -2.08 -7.87 -10.71
CA LEU A 118 -0.74 -8.02 -10.16
C LEU A 118 -0.75 -8.68 -8.77
N GLN A 119 -1.72 -8.35 -7.91
CA GLN A 119 -1.89 -8.94 -6.58
C GLN A 119 -2.32 -10.42 -6.62
N THR A 120 -2.89 -10.88 -7.74
CA THR A 120 -3.38 -12.26 -7.89
C THR A 120 -2.42 -13.17 -8.68
N LEU A 121 -1.30 -12.62 -9.19
CA LEU A 121 -0.26 -13.40 -9.85
C LEU A 121 0.20 -14.58 -8.99
N GLN A 122 0.26 -15.77 -9.59
CA GLN A 122 0.72 -17.01 -8.97
C GLN A 122 2.03 -17.46 -9.63
N VAL A 123 3.11 -16.73 -9.35
CA VAL A 123 4.46 -17.02 -9.87
C VAL A 123 5.45 -17.10 -8.69
N THR A 124 6.67 -17.57 -8.95
CA THR A 124 7.71 -17.63 -7.92
C THR A 124 7.92 -16.25 -7.30
N GLY A 125 7.85 -16.15 -5.98
CA GLY A 125 7.99 -14.90 -5.25
C GLY A 125 6.70 -14.11 -5.01
N SER A 126 5.53 -14.56 -5.47
CA SER A 126 4.24 -13.85 -5.29
C SER A 126 3.95 -13.46 -3.83
N ALA A 127 4.22 -14.33 -2.87
CA ALA A 127 4.02 -14.03 -1.44
C ALA A 127 4.88 -12.85 -0.94
N TYR A 128 6.06 -12.66 -1.53
CA TYR A 128 7.00 -11.58 -1.19
C TYR A 128 6.68 -10.28 -1.95
N PHE A 129 6.33 -10.37 -3.24
CA PHE A 129 6.13 -9.20 -4.10
C PHE A 129 4.72 -8.60 -4.01
N SER A 130 3.68 -9.39 -3.70
CA SER A 130 2.33 -8.86 -3.39
C SER A 130 2.33 -7.85 -2.22
N GLN A 131 3.26 -8.02 -1.28
CA GLN A 131 3.47 -7.10 -0.16
C GLN A 131 4.23 -5.82 -0.56
N ARG A 132 4.89 -5.82 -1.73
CA ARG A 132 5.66 -4.69 -2.31
C ARG A 132 4.94 -4.02 -3.48
N LEU A 133 3.67 -4.34 -3.66
CA LEU A 133 2.79 -3.71 -4.63
C LEU A 133 1.70 -2.95 -3.87
N PRO A 134 1.20 -1.83 -4.39
CA PRO A 134 0.01 -1.20 -3.84
C PRO A 134 -1.14 -2.22 -3.79
N GLN A 135 -1.86 -2.28 -2.68
CA GLN A 135 -2.94 -3.24 -2.44
C GLN A 135 -4.29 -2.54 -2.52
N PRO A 136 -5.08 -2.76 -3.59
CA PRO A 136 -6.44 -2.25 -3.67
C PRO A 136 -7.32 -2.83 -2.56
N VAL A 137 -7.99 -1.95 -1.84
CA VAL A 137 -8.96 -2.29 -0.79
C VAL A 137 -10.38 -2.09 -1.31
N ALA A 138 -10.63 -0.99 -2.03
CA ALA A 138 -11.93 -0.67 -2.60
C ALA A 138 -11.78 0.27 -3.80
N ILE A 139 -12.79 0.24 -4.68
CA ILE A 139 -13.01 1.28 -5.69
C ILE A 139 -14.48 1.67 -5.61
N GLY A 140 -14.77 2.95 -5.77
CA GLY A 140 -16.15 3.43 -5.81
C GLY A 140 -16.22 4.90 -6.18
N ARG A 141 -17.44 5.41 -6.29
CA ARG A 141 -17.69 6.84 -6.44
C ARG A 141 -18.01 7.45 -5.09
N THR A 142 -17.59 8.70 -4.92
CA THR A 142 -17.96 9.53 -3.78
C THR A 142 -18.49 10.87 -4.30
N SER A 143 -19.53 11.37 -3.63
CA SER A 143 -20.07 12.71 -3.88
C SER A 143 -19.43 13.70 -2.93
N GLU A 144 -18.83 14.75 -3.47
CA GLU A 144 -18.34 15.87 -2.69
C GLU A 144 -18.82 17.17 -3.33
N ALA A 145 -19.49 18.02 -2.52
CA ALA A 145 -20.06 19.29 -2.98
C ALA A 145 -20.95 19.15 -4.25
N GLY A 146 -21.65 18.02 -4.41
CA GLY A 146 -22.53 17.74 -5.55
C GLY A 146 -21.83 17.20 -6.79
N HIS A 147 -20.52 16.95 -6.74
CA HIS A 147 -19.76 16.35 -7.84
C HIS A 147 -19.38 14.90 -7.51
N GLU A 148 -19.76 13.98 -8.41
CA GLU A 148 -19.34 12.58 -8.34
C GLU A 148 -17.90 12.42 -8.86
N ARG A 149 -17.05 11.82 -8.03
CA ARG A 149 -15.63 11.55 -8.35
C ARG A 149 -15.32 10.08 -8.06
N GLU A 150 -14.53 9.45 -8.92
CA GLU A 150 -14.05 8.08 -8.67
C GLU A 150 -12.92 8.10 -7.64
N ALA A 151 -12.94 7.12 -6.73
CA ALA A 151 -11.98 6.96 -5.67
C ALA A 151 -11.43 5.54 -5.66
N LEU A 152 -10.10 5.42 -5.66
CA LEU A 152 -9.37 4.18 -5.44
C LEU A 152 -8.78 4.19 -4.03
N VAL A 153 -9.18 3.22 -3.22
CA VAL A 153 -8.69 3.03 -1.86
C VAL A 153 -7.62 1.96 -1.86
N LEU A 154 -6.42 2.32 -1.43
CA LEU A 154 -5.26 1.44 -1.29
C LEU A 154 -4.92 1.26 0.18
N ARG A 155 -4.38 0.10 0.56
CA ARG A 155 -3.75 -0.05 1.90
C ARG A 155 -2.62 0.98 2.01
N HIS A 156 -2.60 1.73 3.12
CA HIS A 156 -1.56 2.73 3.33
C HIS A 156 -0.20 2.05 3.58
N PRO A 157 0.86 2.38 2.80
CA PRO A 157 2.16 1.77 2.96
C PRO A 157 2.92 2.40 4.15
N THR A 158 2.73 1.83 5.33
CA THR A 158 3.41 2.33 6.54
C THR A 158 4.92 2.21 6.38
N GLY A 159 5.63 3.28 6.75
CA GLY A 159 7.09 3.36 6.58
C GLY A 159 7.54 4.02 5.28
N PHE A 160 6.64 4.20 4.30
CA PHE A 160 6.92 4.86 3.03
C PHE A 160 6.29 6.25 3.00
N TRP A 161 7.11 7.30 3.08
CA TRP A 161 6.60 8.67 3.26
C TRP A 161 7.28 9.74 2.40
N VAL A 162 8.34 9.39 1.66
CA VAL A 162 9.05 10.34 0.80
C VAL A 162 9.23 9.73 -0.59
N SER A 163 9.00 10.50 -1.65
CA SER A 163 9.27 10.05 -3.00
C SER A 163 10.75 10.25 -3.36
N LEU A 164 11.25 9.52 -4.35
CA LEU A 164 12.60 9.78 -4.85
C LEU A 164 12.74 11.17 -5.47
N ALA A 165 11.66 11.74 -6.01
CA ALA A 165 11.63 13.12 -6.50
C ALA A 165 11.88 14.13 -5.36
N ASP A 166 11.31 13.91 -4.17
CA ASP A 166 11.56 14.75 -3.00
C ASP A 166 13.03 14.63 -2.54
N VAL A 167 13.60 13.43 -2.61
CA VAL A 167 15.02 13.20 -2.31
C VAL A 167 15.91 13.93 -3.32
N GLN A 168 15.60 13.85 -4.62
CA GLN A 168 16.33 14.58 -5.65
C GLN A 168 16.27 16.09 -5.41
N ALA A 169 15.11 16.64 -5.07
CA ALA A 169 14.95 18.05 -4.74
C ALA A 169 15.77 18.48 -3.52
N ALA A 170 15.95 17.59 -2.53
CA ALA A 170 16.77 17.84 -1.35
C ALA A 170 18.29 17.67 -1.60
N HIS A 171 18.69 17.00 -2.69
CA HIS A 171 20.09 16.68 -3.02
C HIS A 171 20.47 17.22 -4.41
N LEU A 172 20.53 18.55 -4.54
CA LEU A 172 20.82 19.25 -5.81
C LEU A 172 22.18 18.91 -6.45
N HIS A 173 23.11 18.36 -5.69
CA HIS A 173 24.44 17.92 -6.17
C HIS A 173 24.52 16.39 -6.35
N GLY A 174 23.38 15.70 -6.29
CA GLY A 174 23.27 14.25 -6.36
C GLY A 174 23.65 13.53 -5.07
N LEU A 175 23.41 12.23 -5.03
CA LEU A 175 23.73 11.41 -3.86
C LEU A 175 25.23 11.13 -3.73
N ALA A 176 25.87 11.69 -2.70
CA ALA A 176 27.32 11.52 -2.45
C ALA A 176 27.76 10.05 -2.35
N ASP A 177 26.94 9.19 -1.75
CA ASP A 177 27.21 7.76 -1.64
C ASP A 177 26.37 6.95 -2.65
N ALA A 178 27.05 6.38 -3.64
CA ALA A 178 26.40 5.58 -4.69
C ALA A 178 25.78 4.27 -4.18
N ARG A 179 26.18 3.78 -2.99
CA ARG A 179 25.62 2.56 -2.39
C ARG A 179 24.13 2.68 -2.14
N HIS A 180 23.67 3.88 -1.75
CA HIS A 180 22.24 4.14 -1.58
C HIS A 180 21.47 3.99 -2.89
N ALA A 181 21.98 4.55 -3.99
CA ALA A 181 21.36 4.39 -5.31
C ALA A 181 21.31 2.92 -5.73
N VAL A 182 22.40 2.16 -5.52
CA VAL A 182 22.45 0.73 -5.83
C VAL A 182 21.40 -0.06 -5.03
N TRP A 183 21.24 0.22 -3.73
CA TRP A 183 20.21 -0.44 -2.91
C TRP A 183 18.80 -0.12 -3.37
N LEU A 184 18.51 1.15 -3.67
CA LEU A 184 17.20 1.57 -4.19
C LEU A 184 16.91 0.91 -5.54
N TRP A 185 17.87 0.96 -6.46
CA TRP A 185 17.70 0.42 -7.81
C TRP A 185 17.50 -1.09 -7.79
N ARG A 186 18.25 -1.80 -6.94
CA ARG A 186 18.07 -3.24 -6.73
C ARG A 186 16.62 -3.59 -6.35
N ARG A 187 15.94 -2.80 -5.50
CA ARG A 187 14.54 -3.07 -5.13
C ARG A 187 13.59 -2.90 -6.30
N VAL A 188 13.85 -1.94 -7.16
CA VAL A 188 13.08 -1.76 -8.40
C VAL A 188 13.36 -2.91 -9.36
N LEU A 189 14.63 -3.26 -9.60
CA LEU A 189 15.00 -4.38 -10.49
C LEU A 189 14.44 -5.72 -10.00
N GLU A 190 14.40 -5.97 -8.69
CA GLU A 190 13.74 -7.15 -8.10
C GLU A 190 12.24 -7.17 -8.44
N LEU A 191 11.55 -6.03 -8.35
CA LEU A 191 10.14 -5.93 -8.74
C LEU A 191 9.96 -6.14 -10.25
N LEU A 192 10.83 -5.57 -11.09
CA LEU A 192 10.79 -5.76 -12.54
C LEU A 192 11.00 -7.22 -12.90
N GLY A 193 11.98 -7.88 -12.29
CA GLY A 193 12.21 -9.32 -12.45
C GLY A 193 11.04 -10.19 -11.97
N TYR A 194 10.11 -9.65 -11.18
CA TYR A 194 8.87 -10.33 -10.81
C TYR A 194 7.74 -10.08 -11.82
N ILE A 195 7.54 -8.85 -12.30
CA ILE A 195 6.42 -8.50 -13.18
C ILE A 195 6.68 -8.79 -14.65
N HIS A 196 7.92 -8.64 -15.13
CA HIS A 196 8.28 -8.82 -16.54
C HIS A 196 8.04 -10.27 -17.02
N PRO A 197 8.46 -11.33 -16.28
CA PRO A 197 8.15 -12.71 -16.67
C PRO A 197 6.65 -13.05 -16.63
N ALA A 198 5.87 -12.30 -15.85
CA ALA A 198 4.41 -12.39 -15.85
C ALA A 198 3.75 -11.62 -17.01
N GLY A 199 4.56 -11.05 -17.92
CA GLY A 199 4.15 -10.29 -19.09
C GLY A 199 3.68 -8.88 -18.78
N TRP A 200 3.96 -8.35 -17.59
CA TRP A 200 3.54 -7.00 -17.18
C TRP A 200 4.69 -6.02 -17.26
N VAL A 201 4.40 -4.79 -17.67
CA VAL A 201 5.34 -3.65 -17.60
C VAL A 201 4.69 -2.50 -16.82
N HIS A 202 5.51 -1.69 -16.15
CA HIS A 202 5.04 -0.51 -15.43
C HIS A 202 4.78 0.68 -16.36
N GLY A 203 5.71 0.96 -17.28
CA GLY A 203 5.58 1.96 -18.35
C GLY A 203 5.85 3.42 -17.95
N ASP A 204 6.19 3.69 -16.69
CA ASP A 204 6.44 5.06 -16.18
C ASP A 204 7.25 5.08 -14.87
N LEU A 205 8.49 4.57 -14.88
CA LEU A 205 9.34 4.46 -13.69
C LEU A 205 10.11 5.76 -13.37
N ARG A 206 9.43 6.90 -13.33
CA ARG A 206 9.99 8.20 -12.92
C ARG A 206 10.20 8.31 -11.40
N ALA A 207 11.06 9.22 -10.95
CA ALA A 207 11.39 9.41 -9.53
C ALA A 207 10.15 9.66 -8.63
N ALA A 208 9.13 10.35 -9.13
CA ALA A 208 7.88 10.59 -8.39
C ALA A 208 7.09 9.29 -8.08
N HIS A 209 7.40 8.20 -8.77
CA HIS A 209 6.74 6.91 -8.62
C HIS A 209 7.48 5.93 -7.69
N TRP A 210 8.56 6.38 -7.05
CA TRP A 210 9.38 5.56 -6.15
C TRP A 210 9.17 6.08 -4.72
N LEU A 211 8.24 5.50 -3.99
CA LEU A 211 8.08 5.81 -2.57
C LEU A 211 9.14 5.05 -1.77
N LEU A 212 9.83 5.76 -0.88
CA LEU A 212 10.99 5.24 -0.17
C LEU A 212 10.66 4.97 1.29
N HIS A 213 11.23 3.89 1.80
CA HIS A 213 11.35 3.61 3.22
C HIS A 213 12.80 3.94 3.66
N PRO A 214 13.05 5.06 4.33
CA PRO A 214 14.42 5.54 4.59
C PRO A 214 15.26 4.62 5.47
N GLY A 215 14.63 3.85 6.37
CA GLY A 215 15.33 3.02 7.35
C GLY A 215 16.00 1.77 6.78
N ASP A 216 15.58 1.30 5.60
CA ASP A 216 16.01 0.03 5.01
C ASP A 216 16.23 0.09 3.48
N HIS A 217 16.22 1.30 2.90
CA HIS A 217 16.27 1.53 1.46
C HIS A 217 15.16 0.78 0.70
N GLY A 218 14.01 0.55 1.35
CA GLY A 218 12.84 -0.03 0.72
C GLY A 218 12.28 0.90 -0.36
N VAL A 219 11.83 0.31 -1.46
CA VAL A 219 11.12 1.03 -2.52
C VAL A 219 9.77 0.39 -2.76
N LEU A 220 8.73 1.21 -2.71
CA LEU A 220 7.38 0.87 -3.16
C LEU A 220 7.13 1.64 -4.46
N VAL A 221 7.03 0.91 -5.56
CA VAL A 221 6.69 1.51 -6.86
C VAL A 221 5.19 1.78 -6.91
N ILE A 222 4.82 3.04 -7.20
CA ILE A 222 3.44 3.53 -7.33
C ILE A 222 3.20 4.08 -8.74
N GLY A 223 1.98 4.51 -9.06
CA GLY A 223 1.69 5.13 -10.37
C GLY A 223 1.43 4.12 -11.48
N TRP A 224 0.60 3.12 -11.20
CA TRP A 224 0.33 1.98 -12.08
C TRP A 224 -0.73 2.26 -13.17
N SER A 225 -1.08 3.52 -13.40
CA SER A 225 -2.11 3.90 -14.39
C SER A 225 -1.67 3.66 -15.83
N ARG A 226 -0.35 3.58 -16.10
CA ARG A 226 0.24 3.31 -17.42
C ARG A 226 0.72 1.87 -17.59
N ALA A 227 0.53 1.04 -16.57
CA ALA A 227 0.97 -0.34 -16.61
C ALA A 227 0.06 -1.18 -17.51
N GLN A 228 0.68 -2.10 -18.25
CA GLN A 228 -0.02 -2.92 -19.24
C GLN A 228 0.59 -4.32 -19.34
N GLN A 229 -0.21 -5.27 -19.80
CA GLN A 229 0.26 -6.61 -20.12
C GLN A 229 0.66 -6.70 -21.59
N GLY A 230 1.72 -7.45 -21.91
CA GLY A 230 2.25 -7.59 -23.26
C GLY A 230 3.01 -6.35 -23.77
N GLY A 231 3.40 -5.44 -22.87
CA GLY A 231 4.26 -4.31 -23.21
C GLY A 231 5.74 -4.67 -23.29
N ASP A 232 6.55 -3.75 -23.79
CA ASP A 232 8.00 -3.92 -23.92
C ASP A 232 8.73 -3.60 -22.59
N PRO A 233 9.36 -4.59 -21.94
CA PRO A 233 10.06 -4.41 -20.66
C PRO A 233 11.34 -3.55 -20.80
N THR A 234 11.87 -3.39 -22.01
CA THR A 234 13.05 -2.55 -22.31
C THR A 234 12.88 -1.14 -21.75
N ARG A 235 11.67 -0.58 -21.91
CA ARG A 235 11.36 0.78 -21.46
C ARG A 235 11.48 0.93 -19.94
N ASP A 236 11.04 -0.05 -19.16
CA ASP A 236 11.11 -0.01 -17.71
C ASP A 236 12.57 -0.01 -17.23
N LEU A 237 13.40 -0.89 -17.80
CA LEU A 237 14.82 -0.96 -17.48
C LEU A 237 15.50 0.39 -17.76
N MET A 238 15.28 0.96 -18.96
CA MET A 238 15.82 2.25 -19.34
C MET A 238 15.33 3.39 -18.43
N GLN A 239 14.03 3.48 -18.16
CA GLN A 239 13.48 4.51 -17.28
C GLN A 239 14.05 4.42 -15.87
N SER A 240 14.24 3.21 -15.35
CA SER A 240 14.84 3.02 -14.02
C SER A 240 16.30 3.47 -13.98
N ALA A 241 17.08 3.19 -15.03
CA ALA A 241 18.47 3.62 -15.15
C ALA A 241 18.58 5.15 -15.31
N TRP A 242 17.73 5.78 -16.12
CA TRP A 242 17.65 7.23 -16.26
C TRP A 242 17.32 7.91 -14.92
N THR A 243 16.39 7.34 -14.16
CA THR A 243 16.04 7.82 -12.82
C THR A 243 17.24 7.75 -11.85
N MET A 244 18.05 6.69 -11.94
CA MET A 244 19.28 6.57 -11.14
C MET A 244 20.37 7.56 -11.57
N ARG A 245 20.53 7.82 -12.87
CA ARG A 245 21.46 8.86 -13.34
C ARG A 245 21.09 10.23 -12.79
N ALA A 246 19.81 10.61 -12.87
CA ALA A 246 19.32 11.88 -12.31
C ALA A 246 19.57 11.98 -10.80
N LEU A 247 19.33 10.89 -10.06
CA LEU A 247 19.59 10.84 -8.62
C LEU A 247 21.08 11.00 -8.26
N LEU A 248 21.97 10.40 -9.05
CA LEU A 248 23.40 10.40 -8.78
C LEU A 248 24.08 11.70 -9.22
N SER A 249 23.61 12.34 -10.30
CA SER A 249 24.13 13.63 -10.76
C SER A 249 23.52 14.82 -10.02
N GLY A 250 22.28 14.71 -9.54
CA GLY A 250 21.50 15.85 -9.04
C GLY A 250 20.87 16.68 -10.18
N GLU A 251 21.03 16.25 -11.43
CA GLU A 251 20.52 16.96 -12.60
C GLU A 251 19.23 16.30 -13.11
N ALA A 252 18.18 17.10 -13.28
CA ALA A 252 16.89 16.68 -13.84
C ALA A 252 16.80 16.86 -15.36
N ASN A 253 17.95 16.82 -16.06
CA ASN A 253 18.03 16.97 -17.52
C ASN A 253 17.53 15.71 -18.26
N ASP A 254 17.20 15.84 -19.55
CA ASP A 254 16.77 14.70 -20.38
C ASP A 254 17.82 13.58 -20.48
N ARG A 255 19.10 13.94 -20.32
CA ARG A 255 20.23 13.01 -20.26
C ARG A 255 21.16 13.38 -19.11
N PRO A 256 20.83 13.04 -17.86
CA PRO A 256 21.66 13.36 -16.71
C PRO A 256 23.06 12.72 -16.86
N PRO A 257 24.15 13.44 -16.57
CA PRO A 257 25.49 12.91 -16.73
C PRO A 257 25.76 11.77 -15.74
N ILE A 258 26.76 10.93 -16.03
CA ILE A 258 27.27 9.94 -15.10
C ILE A 258 28.42 10.58 -14.33
N PRO A 259 28.31 10.77 -12.99
CA PRO A 259 29.37 11.39 -12.21
C PRO A 259 30.68 10.62 -12.29
N SER A 260 31.80 11.31 -12.50
CA SER A 260 33.15 10.70 -12.59
C SER A 260 33.60 10.01 -11.29
N ARG A 261 32.96 10.33 -10.16
CA ARG A 261 33.20 9.69 -8.86
C ARG A 261 32.62 8.27 -8.74
N LEU A 262 31.80 7.82 -9.69
CA LEU A 262 31.21 6.49 -9.63
C LEU A 262 32.26 5.42 -9.96
N PRO A 263 32.23 4.25 -9.30
CA PRO A 263 33.04 3.11 -9.70
C PRO A 263 32.73 2.71 -11.16
N THR A 264 33.76 2.40 -11.94
CA THR A 264 33.64 2.03 -13.36
C THR A 264 32.55 0.98 -13.63
N PRO A 265 32.42 -0.12 -12.86
CA PRO A 265 31.37 -1.11 -13.13
C PRO A 265 29.94 -0.55 -13.01
N LEU A 266 29.72 0.39 -12.09
CA LEU A 266 28.41 1.04 -11.94
C LEU A 266 28.16 2.06 -13.06
N ALA A 267 29.19 2.81 -13.45
CA ALA A 267 29.11 3.75 -14.56
C ALA A 267 28.77 3.05 -15.88
N ASP A 268 29.48 1.96 -16.20
CA ASP A 268 29.26 1.16 -17.42
C ASP A 268 27.85 0.54 -17.43
N LEU A 269 27.41 0.02 -16.27
CA LEU A 269 26.06 -0.54 -16.12
C LEU A 269 24.98 0.52 -16.34
N LEU A 270 25.12 1.71 -15.75
CA LEU A 270 24.18 2.80 -15.93
C LEU A 270 24.15 3.28 -17.38
N LEU A 271 25.30 3.36 -18.05
CA LEU A 271 25.39 3.75 -19.45
C LEU A 271 24.65 2.75 -20.35
N ALA A 272 24.98 1.46 -20.23
CA ALA A 272 24.32 0.41 -21.00
C ALA A 272 22.81 0.36 -20.74
N ALA A 273 22.41 0.39 -19.46
CA ALA A 273 21.00 0.28 -19.08
C ALA A 273 20.15 1.50 -19.48
N SER A 274 20.75 2.68 -19.62
CA SER A 274 20.01 3.90 -19.99
C SER A 274 20.03 4.20 -21.49
N GLU A 275 21.10 3.83 -22.20
CA GLU A 275 21.31 4.25 -23.60
C GLU A 275 21.24 3.09 -24.62
N ASP A 276 21.47 1.84 -24.22
CA ASP A 276 21.45 0.69 -25.13
C ASP A 276 20.14 -0.11 -25.01
N ALA A 277 19.16 0.27 -25.84
CA ALA A 277 17.87 -0.42 -25.89
C ALA A 277 18.01 -1.89 -26.31
N ALA A 278 18.98 -2.26 -27.15
CA ALA A 278 19.19 -3.64 -27.56
C ALA A 278 19.80 -4.48 -26.42
N TRP A 279 20.66 -3.89 -25.61
CA TRP A 279 21.16 -4.50 -24.38
C TRP A 279 20.05 -4.71 -23.36
N CYS A 280 19.21 -3.70 -23.13
CA CYS A 280 18.04 -3.82 -22.26
C CYS A 280 17.05 -4.87 -22.76
N ALA A 281 16.76 -4.93 -24.07
CA ALA A 281 15.88 -5.93 -24.65
C ALA A 281 16.39 -7.38 -24.44
N ARG A 282 17.71 -7.59 -24.46
CA ARG A 282 18.31 -8.90 -24.16
C ARG A 282 18.22 -9.30 -22.70
N LEU A 283 18.15 -8.34 -21.77
CA LEU A 283 18.08 -8.59 -20.33
C LEU A 283 16.65 -8.55 -19.76
N GLY A 284 15.75 -7.86 -20.45
CA GLY A 284 14.34 -7.71 -20.07
C GLY A 284 13.43 -8.79 -20.62
N ALA A 285 13.95 -9.75 -21.40
CA ALA A 285 13.24 -10.95 -21.85
C ALA A 285 13.39 -12.10 -20.85
#